data_AF-A0AB36ZZ76-F1
#
_entry.id   AF-A0AB36ZZ76-F1
#
_cell.length_a   1.000
_cell.length_b   1.000
_cell.length_c   1.000
_cell.angle_alpha   90.00
_cell.angle_beta   90.00
_cell.angle_gamma   90.00
#
_symmetry.space_group_name_H-M   'P 1'
#
loop_
_entity.id
_entity.type
_entity.pdbx_description
1 polymer ?
#
loop_
_entity_poly.entity_id
_entity_poly.type
_entity_poly.pdbx_seq_one_letter_code
_entity_poly.pdbx_strand_id
1 'polypeptide(L)'
;MTSNYYHGFCLSGEKELFNQYLVENDFTINGFSYGAIKAFKQALKSEKRVDLLQLFSPAFFQINDKKYKRMQLMFFKKDAKAYCLNFLENISYPKSIDTSKYFNLGTYEQLEELLTYEWKEKELKELIKKGTKIEVYLGAKDKIIKSYEAKEFFKEFATVYFINDAGHIL
;
A
#
# COMPACT_ATOMS: atom_id res chain seq x y z
N MET A 1 7.66 8.77 20.14
CA MET A 1 8.19 8.31 18.84
C MET A 1 7.19 8.70 17.77
N THR A 2 7.58 9.51 16.78
CA THR A 2 6.76 9.71 15.59
C THR A 2 6.73 8.39 14.82
N SER A 3 5.56 7.77 14.72
CA SER A 3 5.38 6.58 13.89
C SER A 3 5.69 6.94 12.44
N ASN A 4 6.68 6.28 11.82
CA ASN A 4 7.00 6.41 10.39
C ASN A 4 6.14 5.48 9.51
N TYR A 5 4.97 5.08 10.03
CA TYR A 5 4.01 4.23 9.36
C TYR A 5 2.91 5.05 8.70
N TYR A 6 2.65 4.78 7.43
CA TYR A 6 1.60 5.40 6.64
C TYR A 6 0.43 4.44 6.44
N HIS A 7 -0.76 4.92 6.81
CA HIS A 7 -1.98 4.12 6.83
C HIS A 7 -2.56 3.83 5.44
N GLY A 8 -3.18 2.66 5.32
CA GLY A 8 -3.96 2.25 4.16
C GLY A 8 -5.20 3.12 3.91
N PHE A 9 -5.82 2.94 2.75
CA PHE A 9 -7.07 3.62 2.44
C PHE A 9 -8.18 3.12 3.36
N CYS A 10 -9.01 4.06 3.83
CA CYS A 10 -10.08 3.86 4.79
C CYS A 10 -9.69 3.21 6.14
N LEU A 11 -8.42 3.34 6.53
CA LEU A 11 -7.86 2.73 7.74
C LEU A 11 -7.12 3.75 8.60
N SER A 12 -7.04 3.46 9.90
CA SER A 12 -6.20 4.14 10.88
C SER A 12 -5.83 3.16 12.00
N GLY A 13 -4.58 3.21 12.46
CA GLY A 13 -4.11 2.37 13.58
C GLY A 13 -3.89 0.88 13.25
N GLU A 14 -3.94 0.49 11.97
CA GLU A 14 -3.81 -0.90 11.51
C GLU A 14 -2.37 -1.45 11.49
N LYS A 15 -1.40 -0.63 11.90
CA LYS A 15 0.04 -0.95 11.90
C LYS A 15 0.33 -2.33 12.53
N GLU A 16 -0.36 -2.66 13.61
CA GLU A 16 -0.14 -3.89 14.37
C GLU A 16 -0.40 -5.18 13.57
N LEU A 17 -1.19 -5.09 12.48
CA LEU A 17 -1.40 -6.22 11.56
C LEU A 17 -0.09 -6.70 10.92
N PHE A 18 0.93 -5.84 10.85
CA PHE A 18 2.19 -6.11 10.17
C PHE A 18 3.35 -6.38 11.13
N ASN A 19 3.11 -6.49 12.45
CA ASN A 19 4.17 -6.63 13.47
C ASN A 19 5.18 -7.76 13.19
N GLN A 20 4.76 -8.83 12.50
CA GLN A 20 5.66 -9.92 12.13
C GLN A 20 6.75 -9.51 11.11
N TYR A 21 6.48 -8.49 10.31
CA TYR A 21 7.36 -8.02 9.22
C TYR A 21 7.90 -6.60 9.47
N LEU A 22 7.21 -5.84 10.33
CA LEU A 22 7.46 -4.44 10.57
C LEU A 22 8.80 -4.22 11.27
N VAL A 23 9.66 -3.44 10.62
CA VAL A 23 10.89 -2.93 11.21
C VAL A 23 10.63 -1.52 11.75
N GLU A 24 10.77 -1.35 13.06
CA GLU A 24 10.58 -0.06 13.74
C GLU A 24 11.92 0.51 14.23
N ASN A 25 12.38 1.59 13.58
CA ASN A 25 13.49 2.41 14.02
C ASN A 25 13.44 3.78 13.33
N ASP A 26 14.34 4.69 13.72
CA ASP A 26 14.37 6.08 13.24
C ASP A 26 14.66 6.24 11.74
N PHE A 27 15.22 5.22 11.09
CA PHE A 27 15.67 5.25 9.69
C PHE A 27 14.79 4.42 8.75
N THR A 28 13.69 3.88 9.25
CA THR A 28 12.75 3.06 8.49
C THR A 28 11.44 3.81 8.28
N ILE A 29 10.92 3.75 7.05
CA ILE A 29 9.60 4.25 6.69
C ILE A 29 8.77 3.07 6.19
N ASN A 30 7.53 2.97 6.66
CA ASN A 30 6.63 1.87 6.32
C ASN A 30 5.33 2.42 5.75
N GLY A 31 4.71 1.69 4.83
CA GLY A 31 3.37 2.05 4.37
C GLY A 31 2.62 0.84 3.85
N PHE A 32 1.33 0.79 4.18
CA PHE A 32 0.42 -0.25 3.71
C PHE A 32 -0.50 0.29 2.63
N SER A 33 -0.67 -0.42 1.51
CA SER A 33 -1.64 -0.10 0.46
C SER A 33 -1.47 1.34 -0.05
N TYR A 34 -2.48 2.20 0.10
CA TYR A 34 -2.38 3.64 -0.16
C TYR A 34 -1.27 4.34 0.64
N GLY A 35 -1.06 3.93 1.89
CA GLY A 35 0.04 4.39 2.73
C GLY A 35 1.41 4.08 2.14
N ALA A 36 1.55 3.01 1.35
CA ALA A 36 2.79 2.68 0.65
C ALA A 36 3.19 3.78 -0.35
N ILE A 37 2.21 4.40 -1.03
CA ILE A 37 2.44 5.55 -1.92
C ILE A 37 2.98 6.74 -1.11
N LYS A 38 2.37 7.02 0.04
CA LYS A 38 2.79 8.13 0.92
C LYS A 38 4.17 7.90 1.51
N ALA A 39 4.45 6.68 1.95
CA ALA A 39 5.74 6.24 2.46
C ALA A 39 6.83 6.41 1.40
N PHE A 40 6.57 5.97 0.16
CA PHE A 40 7.50 6.17 -0.95
C PHE A 40 7.76 7.65 -1.26
N LYS A 41 6.71 8.45 -1.36
CA LYS A 41 6.84 9.91 -1.58
C LYS A 41 7.62 10.58 -0.44
N GLN A 42 7.40 10.16 0.81
CA GLN A 42 8.16 10.65 1.95
C GLN A 42 9.64 10.26 1.85
N ALA A 43 9.95 9.00 1.55
CA ALA A 43 11.32 8.53 1.40
C ALA A 43 12.05 9.27 0.27
N LEU A 44 11.38 9.48 -0.87
CA LEU A 44 11.95 10.17 -2.02
C LEU A 44 12.28 11.64 -1.74
N LYS A 45 11.39 12.36 -1.06
CA LYS A 45 11.58 13.79 -0.73
C LYS A 45 12.44 14.05 0.51
N SER A 46 12.73 13.02 1.31
CA SER A 46 13.43 13.18 2.58
C SER A 46 14.86 13.65 2.36
N GLU A 47 15.24 14.73 3.02
CA GLU A 47 16.64 15.15 3.18
C GLU A 47 17.33 14.40 4.33
N LYS A 48 16.54 13.80 5.22
CA LYS A 48 17.03 12.93 6.29
C LYS A 48 17.31 11.54 5.73
N ARG A 49 18.29 10.85 6.34
CA ARG A 49 18.65 9.48 6.02
C ARG A 49 17.44 8.54 6.16
N VAL A 50 17.19 7.76 5.12
CA VAL A 50 16.21 6.65 5.10
C VAL A 50 16.94 5.40 4.64
N ASP A 51 17.15 4.47 5.55
CA ASP A 51 17.89 3.23 5.28
C ASP A 51 16.97 2.17 4.65
N LEU A 52 15.71 2.12 5.10
CA LEU A 52 14.74 1.12 4.68
C LEU A 52 13.38 1.73 4.41
N LEU A 53 12.80 1.35 3.27
CA LEU A 53 11.40 1.58 2.94
C LEU A 53 10.69 0.23 2.84
N GLN A 54 9.73 -0.02 3.74
CA GLN A 54 8.87 -1.21 3.69
C GLN A 54 7.51 -0.87 3.10
N LEU A 55 7.16 -1.53 2.00
CA LEU A 55 5.89 -1.38 1.31
C LEU A 55 5.07 -2.66 1.49
N PHE A 56 4.03 -2.60 2.31
CA PHE A 56 3.08 -3.70 2.50
C PHE A 56 1.95 -3.56 1.47
N SER A 57 1.81 -4.57 0.61
CA SER A 57 0.79 -4.64 -0.45
C SER A 57 0.54 -3.30 -1.15
N PRO A 58 1.59 -2.67 -1.72
CA PRO A 58 1.49 -1.33 -2.29
C PRO A 58 0.39 -1.24 -3.34
N ALA A 59 -0.42 -0.18 -3.28
CA ALA A 59 -1.47 0.04 -4.27
C ALA A 59 -0.87 0.06 -5.70
N PHE A 60 -1.40 -0.76 -6.60
CA PHE A 60 -0.84 -0.99 -7.92
C PHE A 60 -1.96 -1.08 -8.98
N PHE A 61 -2.50 0.09 -9.36
CA PHE A 61 -3.61 0.22 -10.30
C PHE A 61 -3.19 0.79 -11.67
N GLN A 62 -1.88 0.96 -11.90
CA GLN A 62 -1.35 1.54 -13.14
C GLN A 62 -1.65 0.69 -14.40
N ILE A 63 -1.95 -0.61 -14.21
CA ILE A 63 -2.35 -1.53 -15.28
C ILE A 63 -3.87 -1.55 -15.53
N ASN A 64 -4.66 -0.94 -14.66
CA ASN A 64 -6.11 -0.86 -14.83
C ASN A 64 -6.46 0.30 -15.78
N ASP A 65 -7.46 0.08 -16.63
CA ASP A 65 -7.90 1.10 -17.56
C ASP A 65 -8.64 2.27 -16.88
N LYS A 66 -8.84 3.36 -17.63
CA LYS A 66 -9.55 4.55 -17.14
C LYS A 66 -11.01 4.27 -16.78
N LYS A 67 -11.65 3.28 -17.42
CA LYS A 67 -13.07 2.94 -17.18
C LYS A 67 -13.23 2.29 -15.81
N TYR A 68 -12.33 1.37 -15.45
CA TYR A 68 -12.26 0.75 -14.13
C TYR A 68 -12.10 1.82 -13.03
N LYS A 69 -11.10 2.72 -13.18
CA LYS A 69 -10.84 3.78 -12.19
C LYS A 69 -12.06 4.69 -12.00
N ARG A 70 -12.68 5.14 -13.10
CA ARG A 70 -13.91 5.95 -13.07
C ARG A 70 -15.08 5.23 -12.39
N MET A 71 -15.24 3.94 -12.64
CA MET A 71 -16.29 3.13 -12.02
C MET A 71 -16.12 3.05 -10.50
N GLN A 72 -14.89 2.83 -10.00
CA GLN A 72 -14.60 2.81 -8.57
C GLN A 72 -14.91 4.16 -7.90
N LEU A 73 -14.49 5.26 -8.53
CA LEU A 73 -14.79 6.62 -8.06
C LEU A 73 -16.29 6.91 -8.03
N MET A 74 -17.04 6.45 -9.04
CA MET A 74 -18.49 6.58 -9.09
C MET A 74 -19.18 5.81 -7.96
N PHE A 75 -18.76 4.57 -7.68
CA PHE A 75 -19.32 3.80 -6.57
C PHE A 75 -19.05 4.45 -5.22
N PHE A 76 -17.83 4.96 -5.01
CA PHE A 76 -17.51 5.71 -3.81
C PHE A 76 -18.35 6.98 -3.67
N LYS A 77 -18.54 7.74 -4.77
CA LYS A 77 -19.39 8.95 -4.76
C LYS A 77 -20.86 8.64 -4.45
N LYS A 78 -21.35 7.46 -4.86
CA LYS A 78 -22.72 7.01 -4.59
C LYS A 78 -22.92 6.67 -3.12
N ASP A 79 -22.01 5.89 -2.54
CA ASP A 79 -22.03 5.53 -1.12
C ASP A 79 -20.61 5.21 -0.63
N ALA A 80 -19.96 6.21 -0.03
CA ALA A 80 -18.58 6.11 0.43
C ALA A 80 -18.42 5.08 1.56
N LYS A 81 -19.41 4.98 2.45
CA LYS A 81 -19.34 4.08 3.60
C LYS A 81 -19.48 2.63 3.13
N ALA A 82 -20.48 2.32 2.31
CA ALA A 82 -20.64 0.99 1.76
C ALA A 82 -19.42 0.56 0.92
N TYR A 83 -18.85 1.48 0.13
CA TYR A 83 -17.62 1.22 -0.62
C TYR A 83 -16.46 0.84 0.32
N CYS A 84 -16.22 1.62 1.37
CA CYS A 84 -15.13 1.34 2.30
C CYS A 84 -15.34 0.04 3.08
N LEU A 85 -16.58 -0.27 3.50
CA LEU A 85 -16.88 -1.54 4.18
C LEU A 85 -16.62 -2.74 3.28
N ASN A 86 -17.02 -2.68 2.00
CA ASN A 86 -16.71 -3.72 1.01
C ASN A 86 -15.19 -3.81 0.76
N PHE A 87 -14.47 -2.68 0.78
CA PHE A 87 -13.00 -2.68 0.70
C PHE A 87 -12.39 -3.42 1.90
N LEU A 88 -12.82 -3.11 3.13
CA LEU A 88 -12.35 -3.78 4.36
C LEU A 88 -12.59 -5.30 4.36
N GLU A 89 -13.72 -5.75 3.82
CA GLU A 89 -13.99 -7.18 3.65
C GLU A 89 -12.98 -7.82 2.68
N ASN A 90 -12.69 -7.16 1.56
CA ASN A 90 -11.78 -7.68 0.55
C ASN A 90 -10.31 -7.66 0.97
N ILE A 91 -9.86 -6.67 1.75
CA ILE A 91 -8.48 -6.67 2.27
C ILE A 91 -8.24 -7.80 3.27
N SER A 92 -9.29 -8.27 3.95
CA SER A 92 -9.20 -9.27 5.01
C SER A 92 -9.07 -10.70 4.47
N TYR A 93 -9.54 -10.94 3.24
CA TYR A 93 -9.37 -12.21 2.52
C TYR A 93 -7.87 -12.52 2.27
N PRO A 94 -7.42 -13.80 2.33
CA PRO A 94 -8.19 -15.03 2.54
C PRO A 94 -8.49 -15.36 3.99
N LYS A 95 -7.96 -14.57 4.92
CA LYS A 95 -8.21 -14.71 6.35
C LYS A 95 -9.57 -14.09 6.70
N SER A 96 -9.94 -14.18 7.96
CA SER A 96 -11.12 -13.50 8.52
C SER A 96 -10.66 -12.63 9.70
N ILE A 97 -9.80 -11.66 9.41
CA ILE A 97 -9.30 -10.70 10.40
C ILE A 97 -10.35 -9.59 10.54
N ASP A 98 -10.76 -9.30 11.78
CA ASP A 98 -11.64 -8.16 12.05
C ASP A 98 -10.87 -6.85 11.94
N THR A 99 -11.18 -6.07 10.90
CA THR A 99 -10.58 -4.76 10.63
C THR A 99 -11.48 -3.59 11.05
N SER A 100 -12.64 -3.86 11.64
CA SER A 100 -13.63 -2.83 11.99
C SER A 100 -13.08 -1.77 12.95
N LYS A 101 -12.23 -2.17 13.90
CA LYS A 101 -11.58 -1.27 14.86
C LYS A 101 -10.60 -0.27 14.23
N TYR A 102 -10.15 -0.53 12.99
CA TYR A 102 -9.27 0.37 12.25
C TYR A 102 -10.02 1.24 11.25
N PHE A 103 -11.32 1.06 11.10
CA PHE A 103 -12.09 1.77 10.08
C PHE A 103 -12.02 3.29 10.29
N ASN A 104 -11.61 3.99 9.25
CA ASN A 104 -11.67 5.44 9.16
C ASN A 104 -12.20 5.81 7.78
N LEU A 105 -13.22 6.66 7.66
CA LEU A 105 -13.81 6.93 6.35
C LEU A 105 -12.78 7.63 5.44
N GLY A 106 -12.47 7.02 4.29
CA GLY A 106 -11.59 7.62 3.29
C GLY A 106 -12.24 8.81 2.58
N THR A 107 -11.46 9.60 1.84
CA THR A 107 -11.99 10.68 0.98
C THR A 107 -11.95 10.30 -0.49
N TYR A 108 -12.71 11.03 -1.31
CA TYR A 108 -12.71 10.84 -2.76
C TYR A 108 -11.31 11.08 -3.34
N GLU A 109 -10.61 12.12 -2.89
CA GLU A 109 -9.27 12.50 -3.34
C GLU A 109 -8.24 11.42 -2.98
N GLN A 110 -8.35 10.81 -1.80
CA GLN A 110 -7.49 9.70 -1.41
C GLN A 110 -7.69 8.49 -2.33
N LEU A 111 -8.95 8.16 -2.63
CA LEU A 111 -9.27 7.06 -3.55
C LEU A 111 -8.80 7.37 -4.98
N GLU A 112 -8.99 8.61 -5.44
CA GLU A 112 -8.54 9.04 -6.76
C GLU A 112 -7.02 8.97 -6.88
N GLU A 113 -6.28 9.46 -5.88
CA GLU A 113 -4.83 9.33 -5.84
C GLU A 113 -4.41 7.86 -5.86
N LEU A 114 -5.01 7.02 -5.01
CA LEU A 114 -4.74 5.58 -4.94
C LEU A 114 -4.90 4.89 -6.30
N LEU A 115 -6.01 5.16 -7.00
CA LEU A 115 -6.33 4.51 -8.28
C LEU A 115 -5.49 5.04 -9.44
N THR A 116 -5.10 6.32 -9.39
CA THR A 116 -4.41 7.00 -10.49
C THR A 116 -2.91 7.07 -10.31
N TYR A 117 -2.37 6.72 -9.14
CA TYR A 117 -0.94 6.71 -8.92
C TYR A 117 -0.22 5.71 -9.82
N GLU A 118 0.90 6.17 -10.39
CA GLU A 118 1.78 5.39 -11.26
C GLU A 118 3.17 5.36 -10.64
N TRP A 119 3.69 4.16 -10.39
CA TRP A 119 5.04 3.96 -9.91
C TRP A 119 6.02 4.18 -11.05
N LYS A 120 6.86 5.21 -10.94
CA LYS A 120 7.85 5.53 -11.98
C LYS A 120 9.17 4.85 -11.66
N GLU A 121 9.69 4.04 -12.59
CA GLU A 121 11.00 3.39 -12.43
C GLU A 121 12.13 4.38 -12.12
N LYS A 122 12.09 5.58 -12.72
CA LYS A 122 13.08 6.62 -12.47
C LYS A 122 13.13 7.04 -11.01
N GLU A 123 11.96 7.18 -10.38
CA GLU A 123 11.84 7.60 -8.97
C GLU A 123 12.31 6.46 -8.03
N LEU A 124 12.01 5.20 -8.38
CA LEU A 124 12.51 4.02 -7.65
C LEU A 124 14.04 3.91 -7.74
N LYS A 125 14.62 4.07 -8.94
CA LYS A 125 16.06 4.09 -9.17
C LYS A 125 16.75 5.24 -8.43
N GLU A 126 16.11 6.41 -8.36
CA GLU A 126 16.63 7.55 -7.59
C GLU A 126 16.72 7.22 -6.09
N LEU A 127 15.68 6.60 -5.53
CA LEU A 127 15.66 6.22 -4.13
C LEU A 127 16.74 5.17 -3.80
N ILE A 128 16.95 4.17 -4.66
CA ILE A 128 18.03 3.19 -4.54
C ILE A 128 19.40 3.88 -4.60
N LYS A 129 19.58 4.86 -5.50
CA LYS A 129 20.83 5.62 -5.62
C LYS A 129 21.14 6.45 -4.37
N LYS A 130 20.13 6.86 -3.60
CA LYS A 130 20.30 7.50 -2.28
C LYS A 130 20.74 6.51 -1.19
N GLY A 131 20.81 5.22 -1.48
CA GLY A 131 21.21 4.16 -0.55
C GLY A 131 20.06 3.53 0.22
N THR A 132 18.81 3.92 -0.05
CA THR A 132 17.63 3.34 0.59
C THR A 132 17.35 1.95 0.03
N LYS A 133 17.21 0.97 0.92
CA LYS A 133 16.73 -0.37 0.58
C LYS A 133 15.21 -0.36 0.50
N ILE A 134 14.67 -1.08 -0.48
CA ILE A 134 13.22 -1.22 -0.65
C ILE A 134 12.85 -2.68 -0.43
N GLU A 135 11.90 -2.91 0.47
CA GLU A 135 11.24 -4.20 0.68
C GLU A 135 9.77 -4.08 0.28
N VAL A 136 9.30 -5.04 -0.51
CA VAL A 136 7.91 -5.10 -0.94
C VAL A 136 7.32 -6.44 -0.52
N TYR A 137 6.24 -6.39 0.24
CA TYR A 137 5.54 -7.58 0.72
C TYR A 137 4.20 -7.70 -0.01
N LEU A 138 3.91 -8.87 -0.55
CA LEU A 138 2.73 -9.12 -1.37
C LEU A 138 2.10 -10.47 -1.01
N GLY A 139 0.78 -10.48 -0.86
CA GLY A 139 0.00 -11.71 -0.77
C GLY A 139 -0.37 -12.25 -2.16
N ALA A 140 -0.19 -13.55 -2.39
CA ALA A 140 -0.54 -14.17 -3.66
C ALA A 140 -2.05 -14.27 -3.90
N LYS A 141 -2.87 -14.19 -2.83
CA LYS A 141 -4.34 -14.25 -2.86
C LYS A 141 -5.01 -12.89 -2.68
N ASP A 142 -4.27 -11.81 -2.95
CA ASP A 142 -4.77 -10.43 -2.88
C ASP A 142 -5.95 -10.19 -3.83
N LYS A 143 -7.04 -9.63 -3.32
CA LYS A 143 -8.26 -9.29 -4.08
C LYS A 143 -8.33 -7.83 -4.54
N ILE A 144 -7.41 -6.99 -4.07
CA ILE A 144 -7.42 -5.54 -4.31
C ILE A 144 -6.58 -5.18 -5.53
N ILE A 145 -5.38 -5.76 -5.62
CA ILE A 145 -4.44 -5.53 -6.73
C ILE A 145 -4.13 -6.85 -7.43
N LYS A 146 -3.63 -6.77 -8.66
CA LYS A 146 -3.03 -7.94 -9.29
C LYS A 146 -1.60 -8.12 -8.77
N SER A 147 -1.46 -8.91 -7.71
CA SER A 147 -0.22 -8.99 -6.94
C SER A 147 0.95 -9.61 -7.71
N TYR A 148 0.68 -10.50 -8.68
CA TYR A 148 1.73 -11.04 -9.54
C TYR A 148 2.36 -9.97 -10.43
N GLU A 149 1.55 -9.12 -11.06
CA GLU A 149 2.01 -8.00 -11.89
C GLU A 149 2.77 -6.96 -11.06
N ALA A 150 2.30 -6.68 -9.84
CA ALA A 150 3.04 -5.84 -8.89
C ALA A 150 4.41 -6.46 -8.55
N LYS A 151 4.46 -7.76 -8.26
CA LYS A 151 5.70 -8.50 -7.98
C LYS A 151 6.68 -8.41 -9.16
N GLU A 152 6.21 -8.66 -10.37
CA GLU A 152 7.04 -8.57 -11.59
C GLU A 152 7.58 -7.16 -11.84
N PHE A 153 6.83 -6.12 -11.48
CA PHE A 153 7.30 -4.74 -11.56
C PHE A 153 8.35 -4.41 -10.48
N PHE A 154 8.07 -4.73 -9.22
CA PHE A 154 8.93 -4.32 -8.10
C PHE A 154 10.23 -5.13 -7.96
N LYS A 155 10.31 -6.36 -8.48
CA LYS A 155 11.51 -7.22 -8.37
C LYS A 155 12.78 -6.59 -8.97
N GLU A 156 12.62 -5.65 -9.90
CA GLU A 156 13.74 -4.92 -10.52
C GLU A 156 14.34 -3.84 -9.60
N PHE A 157 13.64 -3.48 -8.52
CA PHE A 157 13.96 -2.33 -7.66
C PHE A 157 14.02 -2.66 -6.16
N ALA A 158 13.47 -3.80 -5.75
CA ALA A 158 13.24 -4.13 -4.35
C ALA A 158 13.48 -5.62 -4.08
N THR A 159 13.73 -5.95 -2.82
CA THR A 159 13.55 -7.32 -2.35
C THR A 159 12.06 -7.57 -2.20
N VAL A 160 11.52 -8.52 -2.97
CA VAL A 160 10.09 -8.82 -2.99
C VAL A 160 9.80 -10.12 -2.24
N TYR A 161 9.00 -10.02 -1.19
CA TYR A 161 8.47 -11.14 -0.43
C TYR A 161 7.07 -11.46 -0.94
N PHE A 162 6.92 -12.58 -1.65
CA PHE A 162 5.65 -13.02 -2.22
C PHE A 162 5.12 -14.23 -1.44
N ILE A 163 4.03 -14.06 -0.70
CA ILE A 163 3.55 -15.02 0.30
C ILE A 163 2.32 -15.76 -0.25
N ASN A 164 2.45 -17.08 -0.44
CA ASN A 164 1.48 -17.90 -1.19
C ASN A 164 0.06 -17.94 -0.61
N ASP A 165 -0.09 -17.98 0.71
CA ASP A 165 -1.39 -18.11 1.38
C ASP A 165 -1.90 -16.82 2.02
N ALA A 166 -1.29 -15.69 1.62
CA ALA A 166 -1.55 -14.37 2.16
C ALA A 166 -2.38 -13.49 1.22
N GLY A 167 -3.07 -12.52 1.82
CA GLY A 167 -3.94 -11.56 1.13
C GLY A 167 -3.38 -10.14 1.11
N HIS A 168 -4.27 -9.15 1.04
CA HIS A 168 -3.83 -7.74 1.04
C HIS A 168 -3.18 -7.36 2.38
N ILE A 169 -3.73 -7.80 3.51
CA ILE A 169 -3.14 -7.58 4.85
C ILE A 169 -2.06 -8.60 5.24
N LEU A 170 -1.54 -9.36 4.26
CA LEU A 170 -0.55 -10.44 4.40
C LEU A 170 -1.04 -11.61 5.27
#